data_AF-A0A351X9U1-F1
#
_entry.id   AF-A0A351X9U1-F1
#
_cell.length_a   1.000
_cell.length_b   1.000
_cell.length_c   1.000
_cell.angle_alpha   90.00
_cell.angle_beta   90.00
_cell.angle_gamma   90.00
#
_symmetry.space_group_name_H-M   'P 1'
#
loop_
_entity.id
_entity.type
_entity.pdbx_description
1 polymer ?
#
loop_
_entity_poly.entity_id
_entity_poly.type
_entity_poly.pdbx_seq_one_letter_code
_entity_poly.pdbx_strand_id
1 'polypeptide(L)'
;VDNTMTDLQKALVIHDYICNTASYPKLIYDGSTLTNDSPLFHSAYGFFSNAKVVCEGYTNAYTAILKRLGIEAKMVSSSTMNHAWNVVKINGNWYNADLTFDDPVMDSDNYSSFYGIFNHTYFLKSNDYFTNSAPTKHTGIVYPENVQCNDTSYDDYFWNNIIGYVGVHDGDYYYMDCNTSTQGLVDIDILKRDLKGNTERMNTDAYKALCSKIGDITRPNAQLVPYEGKLYFSCTRFSGSNIVSEIYVINYDKTYYKFDQISGSGITVYFALSIVNGDLGYLSYTDLTNNKFTYNVFSRSERFPELYKNSSYDAYVDVNNDGVINAKDYAYIAHNDFLC
;
A
#
# COMPACT_ATOMS: atom_id res chain seq x y z
N VAL A 1 -11.24 6.19 -0.65
CA VAL A 1 -11.57 7.00 0.55
C VAL A 1 -13.06 6.97 0.75
N ASP A 2 -13.50 6.73 1.99
CA ASP A 2 -14.91 6.71 2.38
C ASP A 2 -15.26 8.03 3.10
N ASN A 3 -16.51 8.47 3.01
CA ASN A 3 -16.98 9.70 3.67
C ASN A 3 -17.00 9.60 5.20
N THR A 4 -17.04 8.39 5.76
CA THR A 4 -16.96 8.10 7.20
C THR A 4 -15.55 8.26 7.76
N MET A 5 -14.52 8.32 6.90
CA MET A 5 -13.13 8.47 7.33
C MET A 5 -12.85 9.89 7.86
N THR A 6 -12.18 9.96 9.00
CA THR A 6 -11.56 11.20 9.50
C THR A 6 -10.45 11.68 8.56
N ASP A 7 -10.04 12.95 8.69
CA ASP A 7 -8.92 13.49 7.91
C ASP A 7 -7.62 12.72 8.16
N LEU A 8 -7.40 12.26 9.40
CA LEU A 8 -6.30 11.38 9.75
C LEU A 8 -6.33 10.08 8.95
N GLN A 9 -7.48 9.42 8.90
CA GLN A 9 -7.66 8.17 8.16
C GLN A 9 -7.52 8.37 6.66
N LYS A 10 -8.08 9.46 6.11
CA LYS A 10 -7.91 9.83 4.70
C LYS A 10 -6.44 10.05 4.37
N ALA A 11 -5.71 10.77 5.22
CA ALA A 11 -4.28 11.00 5.03
C ALA A 11 -3.50 9.67 4.99
N LEU A 12 -3.80 8.74 5.90
CA LEU A 12 -3.16 7.42 5.98
C LEU A 12 -3.46 6.56 4.74
N VAL A 13 -4.74 6.38 4.37
CA VAL A 13 -5.07 5.50 3.23
C VAL A 13 -4.55 6.04 1.89
N ILE A 14 -4.44 7.36 1.75
CA ILE A 14 -3.84 7.96 0.54
C ILE A 14 -2.32 7.84 0.56
N HIS A 15 -1.67 7.97 1.74
CA HIS A 15 -0.25 7.68 1.89
C HIS A 15 0.06 6.26 1.40
N ASP A 16 -0.67 5.28 1.94
CA ASP A 16 -0.50 3.86 1.64
C ASP A 16 -0.72 3.56 0.15
N TYR A 17 -1.75 4.16 -0.43
CA TYR A 17 -2.03 4.04 -1.86
C TYR A 17 -0.85 4.54 -2.71
N ILE A 18 -0.30 5.72 -2.40
CA ILE A 18 0.82 6.27 -3.17
C ILE A 18 2.07 5.41 -3.00
N CYS A 19 2.46 5.04 -1.77
CA CYS A 19 3.63 4.20 -1.52
C CYS A 19 3.51 2.82 -2.19
N ASN A 20 2.30 2.29 -2.28
CA ASN A 20 2.07 1.02 -2.96
C ASN A 20 2.13 1.13 -4.50
N THR A 21 1.67 2.26 -5.05
CA THR A 21 1.50 2.42 -6.50
C THR A 21 2.75 3.01 -7.16
N ALA A 22 3.46 3.89 -6.47
CA ALA A 22 4.58 4.61 -7.03
C ALA A 22 5.81 3.71 -7.26
N SER A 23 6.61 4.10 -8.24
CA SER A 23 7.90 3.51 -8.54
C SER A 23 8.94 4.61 -8.72
N TYR A 24 10.00 4.53 -7.94
CA TYR A 24 11.09 5.49 -8.04
C TYR A 24 11.94 5.21 -9.29
N PRO A 25 12.19 6.18 -10.18
CA PRO A 25 13.01 5.98 -11.37
C PRO A 25 14.49 5.81 -11.04
N LYS A 26 15.20 4.94 -11.77
CA LYS A 26 16.67 4.90 -11.75
C LYS A 26 17.24 6.18 -12.35
N LEU A 27 17.77 7.04 -11.50
CA LEU A 27 18.54 8.20 -11.92
C LEU A 27 20.03 7.82 -11.88
N ILE A 28 20.76 8.10 -12.96
CA ILE A 28 22.19 7.79 -13.03
C ILE A 28 22.96 9.10 -13.10
N TYR A 29 23.73 9.38 -12.05
CA TYR A 29 24.66 10.51 -12.05
C TYR A 29 25.97 10.10 -12.71
N ASP A 30 26.31 10.72 -13.83
CA ASP A 30 27.53 10.40 -14.60
C ASP A 30 28.75 11.26 -14.22
N GLY A 31 28.63 12.07 -13.15
CA GLY A 31 29.64 13.06 -12.76
C GLY A 31 29.38 14.47 -13.30
N SER A 32 28.40 14.64 -14.19
CA SER A 32 28.03 15.93 -14.77
C SER A 32 26.52 16.18 -14.82
N THR A 33 25.73 15.15 -15.11
CA THR A 33 24.27 15.23 -15.25
C THR A 33 23.59 14.00 -14.67
N LEU A 34 22.34 14.17 -14.25
CA LEU A 34 21.44 13.05 -13.98
C LEU A 34 20.87 12.58 -15.31
N THR A 35 21.33 11.43 -15.77
CA THR A 35 20.77 10.74 -16.94
C THR A 35 19.53 9.95 -16.52
N ASN A 36 18.62 9.76 -17.48
CA ASN A 36 17.28 9.17 -17.29
C ASN A 36 16.32 9.99 -16.43
N ASP A 37 16.66 11.21 -16.00
CA ASP A 37 15.69 12.09 -15.36
C ASP A 37 14.68 12.65 -16.38
N SER A 38 13.47 12.95 -15.92
CA SER A 38 12.40 13.51 -16.72
C SER A 38 11.59 14.50 -15.89
N PRO A 39 11.23 15.68 -16.43
CA PRO A 39 10.35 16.63 -15.74
C PRO A 39 9.03 16.01 -15.26
N LEU A 40 8.55 14.96 -15.94
CA LEU A 40 7.35 14.23 -15.51
C LEU A 40 7.53 13.61 -14.12
N PHE A 41 8.72 13.11 -13.78
CA PHE A 41 8.99 12.43 -12.51
C PHE A 41 8.87 13.36 -11.30
N HIS A 42 9.00 14.67 -11.51
CA HIS A 42 8.91 15.70 -10.47
C HIS A 42 7.48 16.23 -10.29
N SER A 43 6.51 15.72 -11.05
CA SER A 43 5.14 16.24 -11.09
C SER A 43 4.12 15.25 -10.53
N ALA A 44 3.01 15.77 -9.99
CA ALA A 44 1.84 14.94 -9.65
C ALA A 44 1.31 14.18 -10.88
N TYR A 45 1.41 14.78 -12.07
CA TYR A 45 0.98 14.15 -13.33
C TYR A 45 1.82 12.91 -13.67
N GLY A 46 3.12 12.91 -13.36
CA GLY A 46 3.96 11.72 -13.51
C GLY A 46 3.44 10.53 -12.71
N PHE A 47 2.96 10.80 -11.49
CA PHE A 47 2.34 9.77 -10.65
C PHE A 47 1.02 9.29 -11.27
N PHE A 48 0.11 10.21 -11.63
CA PHE A 48 -1.20 9.81 -12.17
C PHE A 48 -1.15 9.19 -13.57
N SER A 49 -0.13 9.48 -14.37
CA SER A 49 0.00 8.91 -15.71
C SER A 49 0.63 7.52 -15.69
N ASN A 50 1.78 7.38 -15.03
CA ASN A 50 2.62 6.17 -15.14
C ASN A 50 3.11 5.65 -13.79
N ALA A 51 2.68 6.26 -12.68
CA ALA A 51 3.13 5.95 -11.33
C ALA A 51 4.65 5.98 -11.11
N LYS A 52 5.41 6.66 -11.99
CA LYS A 52 6.87 6.70 -11.92
C LYS A 52 7.35 8.11 -11.60
N VAL A 53 7.85 8.32 -10.38
CA VAL A 53 8.14 9.65 -9.83
C VAL A 53 9.30 9.64 -8.84
N VAL A 54 9.98 10.78 -8.70
CA VAL A 54 10.98 11.04 -7.65
C VAL A 54 10.31 11.72 -6.45
N CYS A 55 11.09 12.04 -5.40
CA CYS A 55 10.58 12.65 -4.16
C CYS A 55 9.63 13.84 -4.37
N GLU A 56 9.94 14.73 -5.32
CA GLU A 56 9.07 15.85 -5.66
C GLU A 56 7.71 15.40 -6.24
N GLY A 57 7.71 14.37 -7.08
CA GLY A 57 6.48 13.81 -7.66
C GLY A 57 5.61 13.06 -6.63
N TYR A 58 6.20 12.29 -5.71
CA TYR A 58 5.47 11.73 -4.54
C TYR A 58 4.80 12.86 -3.75
N THR A 59 5.58 13.89 -3.42
CA THR A 59 5.14 15.04 -2.63
C THR A 59 4.00 15.80 -3.30
N ASN A 60 4.13 16.03 -4.61
CA ASN A 60 3.13 16.73 -5.42
C ASN A 60 1.84 15.90 -5.58
N ALA A 61 1.95 14.59 -5.81
CA ALA A 61 0.79 13.71 -5.89
C ALA A 61 0.01 13.69 -4.57
N TYR A 62 0.70 13.51 -3.44
CA TYR A 62 0.05 13.50 -2.13
C TYR A 62 -0.62 14.83 -1.80
N THR A 63 0.08 15.95 -2.05
CA THR A 63 -0.48 17.29 -1.88
C THR A 63 -1.73 17.50 -2.74
N ALA A 64 -1.71 17.05 -4.01
CA ALA A 64 -2.84 17.23 -4.92
C ALA A 64 -4.09 16.45 -4.45
N ILE A 65 -3.92 15.21 -4.01
CA ILE A 65 -5.03 14.38 -3.51
C ILE A 65 -5.57 14.97 -2.20
N LEU A 66 -4.71 15.28 -1.23
CA LEU A 66 -5.14 15.85 0.06
C LEU A 66 -5.89 17.16 -0.09
N LYS A 67 -5.39 18.07 -0.95
CA LYS A 67 -6.10 19.32 -1.27
C LYS A 67 -7.49 19.06 -1.85
N ARG A 68 -7.65 18.06 -2.72
CA ARG A 68 -8.95 17.69 -3.29
C ARG A 68 -9.92 17.17 -2.22
N LEU A 69 -9.40 16.56 -1.16
CA LEU A 69 -10.14 16.06 0.00
C LEU A 69 -10.37 17.13 1.08
N GLY A 70 -9.90 18.37 0.89
CA GLY A 70 -10.04 19.45 1.85
C GLY A 70 -9.02 19.42 3.00
N ILE A 71 -7.99 18.55 2.91
CA ILE A 71 -6.93 18.43 3.91
C ILE A 71 -5.77 19.33 3.49
N GLU A 72 -5.36 20.23 4.39
CA GLU A 72 -4.25 21.15 4.11
C GLU A 72 -2.92 20.37 4.07
N ALA A 73 -2.22 20.44 2.94
CA ALA A 73 -0.89 19.88 2.77
C ALA A 73 -0.02 20.82 1.93
N LYS A 74 1.27 20.86 2.26
CA LYS A 74 2.29 21.66 1.58
C LYS A 74 3.56 20.85 1.36
N MET A 75 4.35 21.22 0.37
CA MET A 75 5.69 20.70 0.17
C MET A 75 6.66 21.40 1.13
N VAL A 76 7.63 20.62 1.60
CA VAL A 76 8.85 21.06 2.26
C VAL A 76 10.01 20.50 1.47
N SER A 77 11.11 21.23 1.41
CA SER A 77 12.32 20.76 0.76
C SER A 77 13.55 21.07 1.59
N SER A 78 14.61 20.32 1.31
CA SER A 78 15.96 20.55 1.83
C SER A 78 16.93 20.52 0.68
N SER A 79 17.55 21.66 0.40
CA SER A 79 18.65 21.76 -0.57
C SER A 79 19.88 20.99 -0.08
N THR A 80 20.11 20.90 1.24
CA THR A 80 21.20 20.13 1.83
C THR A 80 21.06 18.63 1.54
N MET A 81 19.83 18.12 1.56
CA MET A 81 19.55 16.71 1.26
C MET A 81 19.27 16.45 -0.21
N ASN A 82 19.03 17.50 -1.01
CA ASN A 82 18.41 17.39 -2.33
C ASN A 82 17.12 16.55 -2.27
N HIS A 83 16.22 16.88 -1.33
CA HIS A 83 15.03 16.08 -1.03
C HIS A 83 13.79 16.95 -0.80
N ALA A 84 12.61 16.39 -1.06
CA ALA A 84 11.31 17.02 -0.85
C ALA A 84 10.32 16.03 -0.24
N TRP A 85 9.49 16.52 0.68
CA TRP A 85 8.44 15.75 1.37
C TRP A 85 7.26 16.65 1.72
N ASN A 86 6.24 16.09 2.37
CA ASN A 86 5.04 16.83 2.75
C ASN A 86 5.05 17.30 4.20
N VAL A 87 4.33 18.39 4.44
CA VAL A 87 3.69 18.64 5.73
C VAL A 87 2.19 18.57 5.55
N VAL A 88 1.51 17.95 6.50
CA VAL A 88 0.06 17.73 6.49
C VAL A 88 -0.54 18.24 7.78
N LYS A 89 -1.67 18.94 7.69
CA LYS A 89 -2.37 19.46 8.86
C LYS A 89 -3.50 18.51 9.26
N ILE A 90 -3.37 17.93 10.44
CA ILE A 90 -4.35 17.02 11.03
C ILE A 90 -4.79 17.57 12.37
N ASN A 91 -6.11 17.65 12.61
CA ASN A 91 -6.68 18.16 13.87
C ASN A 91 -6.12 19.54 14.31
N GLY A 92 -5.79 20.40 13.34
CA GLY A 92 -5.26 21.74 13.59
C GLY A 92 -3.73 21.84 13.69
N ASN A 93 -3.01 20.73 13.83
CA ASN A 93 -1.56 20.69 13.96
C ASN A 93 -0.89 20.22 12.67
N TRP A 94 0.31 20.73 12.39
CA TRP A 94 1.13 20.30 11.26
C TRP A 94 2.03 19.13 11.66
N TYR A 95 2.22 18.19 10.74
CA TYR A 95 3.13 17.05 10.88
C TYR A 95 3.89 16.84 9.57
N ASN A 96 5.11 16.32 9.65
CA ASN A 96 5.86 15.87 8.47
C ASN A 96 5.31 14.53 7.97
N ALA A 97 5.30 14.32 6.65
CA ALA A 97 5.01 13.06 6.01
C ALA A 97 5.97 12.86 4.82
N ASP A 98 6.85 11.85 4.88
CA ASP A 98 7.82 11.54 3.82
C ASP A 98 7.55 10.17 3.19
N LEU A 99 6.69 10.17 2.18
CA LEU A 99 6.26 8.97 1.47
C LEU A 99 7.43 8.29 0.73
N THR A 100 8.44 9.05 0.32
CA THR A 100 9.59 8.52 -0.41
C THR A 100 10.51 7.71 0.50
N PHE A 101 10.67 8.11 1.76
CA PHE A 101 11.44 7.33 2.73
C PHE A 101 10.63 6.20 3.36
N ASP A 102 9.29 6.29 3.34
CA ASP A 102 8.39 5.20 3.75
C ASP A 102 8.21 4.13 2.67
N ASP A 103 8.44 4.46 1.40
CA ASP A 103 8.50 3.51 0.28
C ASP A 103 9.93 2.95 0.11
N PRO A 104 10.21 1.68 0.48
CA PRO A 104 11.54 1.09 0.40
C PRO A 104 11.95 0.86 -1.07
N VAL A 105 12.57 1.88 -1.67
CA VAL A 105 13.20 1.78 -2.99
C VAL A 105 14.42 0.85 -2.88
N MET A 106 14.34 -0.34 -3.48
CA MET A 106 15.49 -1.25 -3.54
C MET A 106 16.42 -0.82 -4.68
N ASP A 107 17.62 -0.39 -4.30
CA ASP A 107 18.73 -0.11 -5.21
C ASP A 107 19.33 -1.43 -5.71
N SER A 108 18.69 -2.04 -6.71
CA SER A 108 19.30 -3.08 -7.53
C SER A 108 18.61 -3.14 -8.88
N ASP A 109 19.32 -3.61 -9.90
CA ASP A 109 18.93 -3.61 -11.32
C ASP A 109 17.61 -4.34 -11.68
N ASN A 110 16.83 -4.77 -10.69
CA ASN A 110 15.50 -5.36 -10.81
C ASN A 110 14.46 -4.46 -10.10
N TYR A 111 14.08 -3.39 -10.80
CA TYR A 111 13.10 -2.37 -10.40
C TYR A 111 11.65 -2.89 -10.33
N SER A 112 11.37 -3.78 -9.39
CA SER A 112 10.01 -3.91 -8.87
C SER A 112 10.00 -3.30 -7.48
N SER A 113 9.32 -2.15 -7.32
CA SER A 113 8.72 -1.83 -6.03
C SER A 113 8.07 -3.12 -5.55
N PHE A 114 8.44 -3.61 -4.37
CA PHE A 114 7.75 -4.76 -3.81
C PHE A 114 6.35 -4.26 -3.48
N TYR A 115 5.42 -4.39 -4.43
CA TYR A 115 4.02 -4.01 -4.27
C TYR A 115 3.56 -4.44 -2.89
N GLY A 116 2.96 -3.50 -2.16
CA GLY A 116 2.44 -3.62 -0.79
C GLY A 116 3.46 -3.83 0.33
N ILE A 117 4.75 -3.53 0.09
CA ILE A 117 5.77 -3.44 1.15
C ILE A 117 6.22 -1.98 1.27
N PHE A 118 5.66 -1.27 2.23
CA PHE A 118 6.04 0.09 2.63
C PHE A 118 5.82 0.25 4.13
N ASN A 119 6.36 1.31 4.74
CA ASN A 119 6.28 1.55 6.19
C ASN A 119 5.53 2.87 6.48
N HIS A 120 5.46 3.24 7.76
CA HIS A 120 4.92 4.53 8.23
C HIS A 120 5.88 5.23 9.21
N THR A 121 7.17 4.98 9.05
CA THR A 121 8.24 5.53 9.90
C THR A 121 8.33 7.05 9.78
N TYR A 122 8.01 7.61 8.61
CA TYR A 122 8.05 9.04 8.34
C TYR A 122 6.66 9.66 8.18
N PHE A 123 5.60 8.94 8.51
CA PHE A 123 4.22 9.40 8.41
C PHE A 123 3.75 10.12 9.69
N LEU A 124 3.28 11.36 9.50
CA LEU A 124 2.76 12.27 10.54
C LEU A 124 3.71 12.42 11.74
N LYS A 125 4.93 12.88 11.50
CA LYS A 125 5.94 13.05 12.55
C LYS A 125 6.19 14.50 12.92
N SER A 126 6.55 14.71 14.18
CA SER A 126 7.11 15.96 14.64
C SER A 126 8.45 16.26 13.96
N ASN A 127 8.86 17.53 14.03
CA ASN A 127 10.17 17.98 13.60
C ASN A 127 11.27 17.42 14.52
N ASP A 128 11.00 17.26 15.81
CA ASP A 128 11.96 16.63 16.73
C ASP A 128 12.24 15.19 16.31
N TYR A 129 11.21 14.41 16.00
CA TYR A 129 11.38 13.07 15.45
C TYR A 129 12.22 13.09 14.17
N PHE A 130 11.84 13.91 13.17
CA PHE A 130 12.56 14.00 11.89
C PHE A 130 14.04 14.38 12.05
N THR A 131 14.37 15.28 12.97
CA THR A 131 15.73 15.80 13.11
C THR A 131 16.60 14.98 14.06
N ASN A 132 16.01 14.32 15.07
CA ASN A 132 16.76 13.71 16.17
C ASN A 132 16.57 12.19 16.30
N SER A 133 15.39 11.67 15.97
CA SER A 133 14.99 10.29 16.32
C SER A 133 14.78 9.37 15.12
N ALA A 134 14.46 9.92 13.94
CA ALA A 134 14.23 9.15 12.73
C ALA A 134 15.47 8.34 12.33
N PRO A 135 15.30 7.14 11.72
CA PRO A 135 16.42 6.33 11.24
C PRO A 135 17.33 7.09 10.27
N THR A 136 16.72 7.80 9.33
CA THR A 136 17.39 8.79 8.47
C THR A 136 16.91 10.17 8.89
N LYS A 137 17.82 10.99 9.43
CA LYS A 137 17.47 12.30 9.97
C LYS A 137 17.37 13.34 8.86
N HIS A 138 16.31 14.12 8.86
CA HIS A 138 16.16 15.26 7.96
C HIS A 138 16.95 16.46 8.47
N THR A 139 17.69 17.12 7.58
CA THR A 139 18.54 18.27 7.89
C THR A 139 18.31 19.38 6.87
N GLY A 140 18.63 20.63 7.23
CA GLY A 140 18.45 21.78 6.33
C GLY A 140 16.98 22.04 5.97
N ILE A 141 16.05 21.69 6.87
CA ILE A 141 14.61 21.81 6.65
C ILE A 141 14.22 23.29 6.56
N VAL A 142 13.53 23.68 5.49
CA VAL A 142 12.96 25.02 5.33
C VAL A 142 11.44 24.90 5.25
N TYR A 143 10.77 25.15 6.38
CA TYR A 143 9.31 25.11 6.43
C TYR A 143 8.66 26.33 5.74
N PRO A 144 7.51 26.15 5.07
CA PRO A 144 6.68 27.24 4.61
C PRO A 144 6.23 28.16 5.77
N GLU A 145 5.86 29.40 5.43
CA GLU A 145 5.37 30.36 6.42
C GLU A 145 4.18 29.79 7.22
N ASN A 146 4.19 30.01 8.54
CA ASN A 146 3.17 29.56 9.50
C ASN A 146 2.98 28.03 9.57
N VAL A 147 4.01 27.26 9.23
CA VAL A 147 4.06 25.80 9.44
C VAL A 147 5.07 25.48 10.51
N GLN A 148 4.64 24.74 11.54
CA GLN A 148 5.50 24.21 12.59
C GLN A 148 5.03 22.81 12.99
N CYS A 149 5.89 21.81 12.85
CA CYS A 149 5.57 20.43 13.17
C CYS A 149 6.02 20.06 14.59
N ASN A 150 5.50 20.73 15.62
CA ASN A 150 5.96 20.53 17.00
C ASN A 150 5.16 19.48 17.78
N ASP A 151 4.01 19.07 17.27
CA ASP A 151 3.13 18.14 17.96
C ASP A 151 3.63 16.70 17.77
N THR A 152 3.70 15.93 18.86
CA THR A 152 4.28 14.58 18.90
C THR A 152 3.22 13.48 19.00
N SER A 153 1.92 13.81 18.86
CA SER A 153 0.81 12.88 19.06
C SER A 153 0.91 11.59 18.24
N TYR A 154 1.61 11.65 17.11
CA TYR A 154 1.75 10.57 16.15
C TYR A 154 3.18 10.02 16.03
N ASP A 155 4.12 10.49 16.85
CA ASP A 155 5.52 10.05 16.79
C ASP A 155 5.67 8.57 17.10
N ASP A 156 4.92 8.05 18.08
CA ASP A 156 4.92 6.63 18.50
C ASP A 156 3.59 5.92 18.21
N TYR A 157 2.88 6.34 17.15
CA TYR A 157 1.56 5.79 16.86
C TYR A 157 1.61 4.35 16.32
N PHE A 158 0.48 3.63 16.40
CA PHE A 158 0.44 2.18 16.18
C PHE A 158 0.90 1.73 14.78
N TRP A 159 0.73 2.57 13.76
CA TRP A 159 1.11 2.22 12.38
C TRP A 159 2.62 2.18 12.15
N ASN A 160 3.44 2.75 13.04
CA ASN A 160 4.89 2.75 12.88
C ASN A 160 5.50 1.35 12.72
N ASN A 161 4.85 0.35 13.30
CA ASN A 161 5.30 -1.04 13.29
C ASN A 161 4.56 -1.90 12.27
N ILE A 162 3.73 -1.28 11.43
CA ILE A 162 2.98 -1.97 10.38
C ILE A 162 3.75 -1.85 9.07
N ILE A 163 3.82 -2.96 8.35
CA ILE A 163 4.37 -3.01 7.00
C ILE A 163 3.22 -3.28 6.04
N GLY A 164 3.05 -2.41 5.05
CA GLY A 164 1.98 -2.47 4.06
C GLY A 164 0.72 -1.72 4.51
N TYR A 165 -0.42 -2.07 3.91
CA TYR A 165 -1.66 -1.31 4.08
C TYR A 165 -2.22 -1.33 5.51
N VAL A 166 -2.66 -0.15 5.94
CA VAL A 166 -3.63 0.02 7.02
C VAL A 166 -4.98 0.42 6.40
N GLY A 167 -5.86 -0.57 6.25
CA GLY A 167 -7.22 -0.37 5.79
C GLY A 167 -8.08 0.37 6.81
N VAL A 168 -9.13 1.05 6.32
CA VAL A 168 -10.12 1.71 7.16
C VAL A 168 -11.52 1.38 6.67
N HIS A 169 -12.39 0.98 7.60
CA HIS A 169 -13.80 0.72 7.34
C HIS A 169 -14.61 1.02 8.61
N ASP A 170 -15.73 1.73 8.47
CA ASP A 170 -16.60 2.14 9.57
C ASP A 170 -15.86 2.81 10.75
N GLY A 171 -14.80 3.56 10.44
CA GLY A 171 -13.97 4.25 11.43
C GLY A 171 -12.92 3.38 12.13
N ASP A 172 -12.92 2.06 11.91
CA ASP A 172 -11.93 1.14 12.49
C ASP A 172 -10.78 0.90 11.50
N TYR A 173 -9.61 0.55 12.03
CA TYR A 173 -8.40 0.23 11.25
C TYR A 173 -8.23 -1.28 11.11
N TYR A 174 -7.72 -1.72 9.96
CA TYR A 174 -7.50 -3.12 9.64
C TYR A 174 -6.11 -3.30 9.04
N TYR A 175 -5.30 -4.19 9.62
CA TYR A 175 -3.92 -4.37 9.18
C TYR A 175 -3.43 -5.79 9.42
N MET A 176 -2.40 -6.16 8.68
CA MET A 176 -1.68 -7.40 8.88
C MET A 176 -0.59 -7.18 9.93
N ASP A 177 -0.60 -7.99 10.97
CA ASP A 177 0.50 -8.16 11.90
C ASP A 177 1.16 -9.51 11.65
N CYS A 178 2.47 -9.54 11.70
CA CYS A 178 3.27 -10.74 11.40
C CYS A 178 4.22 -11.01 12.54
N ASN A 179 3.95 -12.09 13.27
CA ASN A 179 4.67 -12.43 14.48
C ASN A 179 5.51 -13.70 14.28
N THR A 180 6.74 -13.67 14.81
CA THR A 180 7.70 -14.80 14.93
C THR A 180 8.15 -15.48 13.64
N SER A 181 9.46 -15.64 13.46
CA SER A 181 10.02 -16.42 12.34
C SER A 181 10.32 -17.85 12.77
N THR A 182 9.67 -18.84 12.16
CA THR A 182 10.09 -20.25 12.27
C THR A 182 10.34 -20.79 10.87
N GLN A 183 11.57 -21.26 10.60
CA GLN A 183 11.92 -21.88 9.32
C GLN A 183 11.62 -21.04 8.05
N GLY A 184 11.70 -19.71 8.15
CA GLY A 184 11.42 -18.80 7.02
C GLY A 184 9.93 -18.54 6.76
N LEU A 185 9.06 -18.95 7.70
CA LEU A 185 7.65 -18.55 7.75
C LEU A 185 7.38 -17.62 8.93
N VAL A 186 6.40 -16.74 8.77
CA VAL A 186 5.79 -15.90 9.82
C VAL A 186 4.31 -16.21 9.96
N ASP A 187 3.77 -16.12 11.18
CA ASP A 187 2.34 -16.21 11.42
C ASP A 187 1.65 -14.90 11.00
N ILE A 188 0.49 -15.01 10.34
CA ILE A 188 -0.33 -13.89 9.89
C ILE A 188 -1.51 -13.71 10.85
N ASP A 189 -1.59 -12.52 11.43
CA ASP A 189 -2.75 -12.04 12.13
C ASP A 189 -3.36 -10.86 11.38
N ILE A 190 -4.62 -10.97 11.00
CA ILE A 190 -5.41 -9.84 10.53
C ILE A 190 -6.04 -9.20 11.75
N LEU A 191 -5.63 -7.98 12.06
CA LEU A 191 -6.07 -7.25 13.24
C LEU A 191 -7.02 -6.14 12.86
N LYS A 192 -8.07 -5.99 13.67
CA LYS A 192 -8.93 -4.82 13.70
C LYS A 192 -8.56 -3.98 14.91
N ARG A 193 -8.44 -2.67 14.76
CA ARG A 193 -8.19 -1.71 15.83
C ARG A 193 -9.24 -0.62 15.83
N ASP A 194 -9.93 -0.46 16.96
CA ASP A 194 -10.91 0.61 17.12
C ASP A 194 -10.28 1.98 17.41
N LEU A 195 -11.07 3.04 17.35
CA LEU A 195 -10.64 4.41 17.67
C LEU A 195 -10.19 4.61 19.12
N LYS A 196 -10.55 3.71 20.03
CA LYS A 196 -10.09 3.72 21.44
C LYS A 196 -8.76 2.99 21.62
N GLY A 197 -8.25 2.38 20.55
CA GLY A 197 -7.00 1.63 20.54
C GLY A 197 -7.12 0.18 20.99
N ASN A 198 -8.34 -0.36 21.14
CA ASN A 198 -8.53 -1.79 21.38
C ASN A 198 -8.27 -2.55 20.09
N THR A 199 -7.55 -3.66 20.19
CA THR A 199 -7.25 -4.55 19.07
C THR A 199 -7.94 -5.88 19.23
N GLU A 200 -8.47 -6.42 18.13
CA GLU A 200 -8.99 -7.78 18.08
C GLU A 200 -8.50 -8.50 16.82
N ARG A 201 -8.26 -9.81 16.96
CA ARG A 201 -7.92 -10.67 15.82
C ARG A 201 -9.20 -11.01 15.04
N MET A 202 -9.08 -10.95 13.71
CA MET A 202 -10.16 -11.20 12.76
C MET A 202 -10.16 -12.64 12.25
N ASN A 203 -8.99 -13.21 11.94
CA ASN A 203 -8.85 -14.61 11.54
C ASN A 203 -8.77 -15.56 12.75
N THR A 204 -9.41 -16.73 12.63
CA THR A 204 -9.33 -17.80 13.64
C THR A 204 -8.29 -18.86 13.28
N ASP A 205 -8.05 -19.07 11.99
CA ASP A 205 -7.08 -20.05 11.51
C ASP A 205 -5.64 -19.54 11.61
N ALA A 206 -4.71 -20.48 11.78
CA ALA A 206 -3.28 -20.22 11.78
C ALA A 206 -2.77 -20.09 10.33
N TYR A 207 -2.86 -18.89 9.78
CA TYR A 207 -2.27 -18.56 8.48
C TYR A 207 -0.80 -18.21 8.63
N LYS A 208 0.00 -18.60 7.63
CA LYS A 208 1.43 -18.31 7.57
C LYS A 208 1.78 -17.67 6.26
N ALA A 209 2.86 -16.90 6.21
CA ALA A 209 3.47 -16.45 4.96
C ALA A 209 4.96 -16.77 4.96
N LEU A 210 5.51 -16.99 3.77
CA LEU A 210 6.96 -16.88 3.59
C LEU A 210 7.41 -15.49 4.04
N CYS A 211 8.59 -15.41 4.61
CA CYS A 211 9.21 -14.14 4.91
C CYS A 211 10.55 -13.98 4.21
N SER A 212 10.87 -12.75 3.83
CA SER A 212 12.18 -12.37 3.32
C SER A 212 12.92 -11.55 4.37
N LYS A 213 14.25 -11.67 4.40
CA LYS A 213 15.10 -10.78 5.21
C LYS A 213 15.75 -9.75 4.29
N ILE A 214 15.64 -8.48 4.67
CA ILE A 214 16.36 -7.37 4.04
C ILE A 214 17.14 -6.67 5.16
N GLY A 215 18.45 -6.88 5.21
CA GLY A 215 19.24 -6.54 6.40
C GLY A 215 18.72 -7.28 7.64
N ASP A 216 18.44 -6.53 8.70
CA ASP A 216 17.91 -7.06 9.97
C ASP A 216 16.37 -7.14 10.00
N ILE A 217 15.68 -6.64 8.98
CA ILE A 217 14.21 -6.60 8.93
C ILE A 217 13.67 -7.90 8.34
N THR A 218 12.78 -8.58 9.07
CA THR A 218 12.01 -9.72 8.56
C THR A 218 10.66 -9.23 8.05
N ARG A 219 10.34 -9.50 6.79
CA ARG A 219 9.12 -9.02 6.13
C ARG A 219 8.27 -10.18 5.62
N PRO A 220 6.95 -10.19 5.86
CA PRO A 220 6.07 -11.15 5.23
C PRO A 220 6.02 -10.92 3.72
N ASN A 221 6.04 -12.01 2.96
CA ASN A 221 5.72 -12.05 1.54
C ASN A 221 4.20 -12.23 1.40
N ALA A 222 3.46 -11.39 2.10
CA ALA A 222 2.00 -11.38 2.15
C ALA A 222 1.52 -9.97 2.45
N GLN A 223 0.28 -9.70 2.04
CA GLN A 223 -0.34 -8.40 2.21
C GLN A 223 -1.80 -8.53 2.55
N LEU A 224 -2.30 -7.51 3.25
CA LEU A 224 -3.72 -7.21 3.37
C LEU A 224 -4.05 -6.09 2.38
N VAL A 225 -5.11 -6.25 1.61
CA VAL A 225 -5.59 -5.23 0.67
C VAL A 225 -7.08 -5.02 0.91
N PRO A 226 -7.48 -3.82 1.36
CA PRO A 226 -8.87 -3.41 1.32
C PRO A 226 -9.30 -3.19 -0.13
N TYR A 227 -10.34 -3.91 -0.57
CA TYR A 227 -10.81 -3.86 -1.95
C TYR A 227 -12.31 -4.15 -2.01
N GLU A 228 -13.08 -3.30 -2.69
CA GLU A 228 -14.53 -3.45 -2.90
C GLU A 228 -15.28 -3.87 -1.62
N GLY A 229 -15.04 -3.18 -0.50
CA GLY A 229 -15.76 -3.42 0.77
C GLY A 229 -15.38 -4.72 1.49
N LYS A 230 -14.26 -5.34 1.13
CA LYS A 230 -13.71 -6.53 1.81
C LYS A 230 -12.22 -6.41 2.03
N LEU A 231 -11.68 -7.31 2.84
CA LEU A 231 -10.25 -7.43 3.08
C LEU A 231 -9.73 -8.69 2.41
N TYR A 232 -8.78 -8.54 1.50
CA TYR A 232 -8.11 -9.65 0.83
C TYR A 232 -6.74 -9.84 1.44
N PHE A 233 -6.35 -11.07 1.72
CA PHE A 233 -4.98 -11.35 2.14
C PHE A 233 -4.43 -12.62 1.51
N SER A 234 -3.12 -12.64 1.29
CA SER A 234 -2.40 -13.81 0.81
C SER A 234 -1.76 -14.56 1.97
N CYS A 235 -1.66 -15.88 1.84
CA CYS A 235 -0.91 -16.72 2.75
C CYS A 235 -0.24 -17.89 1.99
N THR A 236 0.55 -18.65 2.71
CA THR A 236 1.35 -19.76 2.22
C THR A 236 1.13 -21.00 3.08
N ARG A 237 1.00 -22.17 2.43
CA ARG A 237 1.00 -23.48 3.09
C ARG A 237 1.94 -24.46 2.40
N PHE A 238 2.43 -25.45 3.14
CA PHE A 238 3.15 -26.58 2.56
C PHE A 238 2.18 -27.67 2.10
N SER A 239 2.51 -28.29 0.96
CA SER A 239 1.79 -29.44 0.40
C SER A 239 2.82 -30.47 -0.08
N GLY A 240 3.29 -31.32 0.82
CA GLY A 240 4.48 -32.15 0.58
C GLY A 240 5.74 -31.28 0.53
N SER A 241 6.55 -31.42 -0.51
CA SER A 241 7.72 -30.56 -0.79
C SER A 241 7.36 -29.24 -1.49
N ASN A 242 6.09 -29.05 -1.87
CA ASN A 242 5.64 -27.88 -2.61
C ASN A 242 5.14 -26.79 -1.66
N ILE A 243 5.33 -25.55 -2.09
CA ILE A 243 4.78 -24.36 -1.45
C ILE A 243 3.56 -23.94 -2.27
N VAL A 244 2.42 -23.76 -1.61
CA VAL A 244 1.18 -23.30 -2.23
C VAL A 244 0.83 -21.94 -1.64
N SER A 245 0.59 -20.95 -2.50
CA SER A 245 0.05 -19.66 -2.07
C SER A 245 -1.46 -19.63 -2.28
N GLU A 246 -2.17 -19.03 -1.34
CA GLU A 246 -3.62 -18.96 -1.32
C GLU A 246 -4.05 -17.54 -1.03
N ILE A 247 -5.21 -17.16 -1.55
CA ILE A 247 -5.82 -15.86 -1.30
C ILE A 247 -7.12 -16.10 -0.55
N TYR A 248 -7.28 -15.37 0.55
CA TYR A 248 -8.46 -15.41 1.38
C TYR A 248 -9.13 -14.04 1.37
N VAL A 249 -10.45 -14.08 1.49
CA VAL A 249 -11.27 -12.89 1.75
C VAL A 249 -11.76 -12.99 3.18
N ILE A 250 -11.58 -11.93 3.94
CA ILE A 250 -12.23 -11.74 5.25
C ILE A 250 -13.18 -10.55 5.19
N ASN A 251 -14.42 -10.79 5.58
CA ASN A 251 -15.43 -9.77 5.74
C ASN A 251 -15.29 -9.11 7.12
N TYR A 252 -15.83 -7.90 7.27
CA TYR A 252 -15.76 -7.13 8.51
C TYR A 252 -16.55 -7.75 9.68
N ASP A 253 -17.46 -8.68 9.40
CA ASP A 253 -18.16 -9.51 10.40
C ASP A 253 -17.38 -10.77 10.82
N LYS A 254 -16.11 -10.88 10.40
CA LYS A 254 -15.20 -12.01 10.62
C LYS A 254 -15.54 -13.28 9.85
N THR A 255 -16.55 -13.28 8.99
CA THR A 255 -16.74 -14.40 8.06
C THR A 255 -15.65 -14.35 6.99
N TYR A 256 -15.09 -15.50 6.62
CA TYR A 256 -14.04 -15.57 5.61
C TYR A 256 -14.18 -16.81 4.74
N TYR A 257 -13.62 -16.74 3.53
CA TYR A 257 -13.58 -17.85 2.60
C TYR A 257 -12.30 -17.78 1.77
N LYS A 258 -11.86 -18.95 1.29
CA LYS A 258 -10.77 -19.02 0.31
C LYS A 258 -11.29 -18.47 -1.01
N PHE A 259 -10.72 -17.36 -1.46
CA PHE A 259 -11.10 -16.70 -2.72
C PHE A 259 -10.55 -17.45 -3.91
N ASP A 260 -9.25 -17.73 -3.86
CA ASP A 260 -8.57 -18.43 -4.92
C ASP A 260 -7.40 -19.25 -4.35
N GLN A 261 -7.05 -20.30 -5.08
CA GLN A 261 -5.88 -21.11 -4.83
C GLN A 261 -5.19 -21.31 -6.17
N ILE A 262 -3.98 -20.76 -6.28
CA ILE A 262 -3.18 -21.00 -7.47
C ILE A 262 -2.06 -21.96 -7.08
N SER A 263 -2.13 -23.16 -7.67
CA SER A 263 -1.13 -24.20 -7.50
C SER A 263 -0.15 -24.17 -8.67
N GLY A 264 1.12 -23.88 -8.40
CA GLY A 264 2.23 -24.09 -9.35
C GLY A 264 2.95 -25.41 -9.11
N SER A 265 3.48 -26.03 -10.17
CA SER A 265 4.54 -27.04 -10.06
C SER A 265 5.89 -26.34 -10.19
N GLY A 266 6.82 -26.60 -9.26
CA GLY A 266 8.00 -25.75 -9.10
C GLY A 266 7.69 -24.51 -8.24
N ILE A 267 8.72 -23.73 -7.92
CA ILE A 267 8.62 -22.70 -6.88
C ILE A 267 7.95 -21.44 -7.44
N THR A 268 6.62 -21.49 -7.57
CA THR A 268 5.80 -20.30 -7.78
C THR A 268 5.32 -19.77 -6.43
N VAL A 269 5.79 -18.59 -6.02
CA VAL A 269 5.40 -17.94 -4.75
C VAL A 269 4.73 -16.62 -5.05
N TYR A 270 3.62 -16.31 -4.37
CA TYR A 270 2.87 -15.08 -4.55
C TYR A 270 3.25 -14.15 -3.42
N PHE A 271 3.74 -12.96 -3.76
CA PHE A 271 4.34 -12.06 -2.78
C PHE A 271 3.46 -10.87 -2.44
N ALA A 272 2.64 -10.42 -3.39
CA ALA A 272 1.92 -9.17 -3.25
C ALA A 272 0.49 -9.26 -3.76
N LEU A 273 -0.42 -8.65 -3.01
CA LEU A 273 -1.76 -8.29 -3.46
C LEU A 273 -1.78 -6.77 -3.61
N SER A 274 -2.37 -6.26 -4.67
CA SER A 274 -2.43 -4.82 -4.91
C SER A 274 -3.63 -4.46 -5.77
N ILE A 275 -3.96 -3.18 -5.84
CA ILE A 275 -4.90 -2.65 -6.81
C ILE A 275 -4.11 -2.09 -7.98
N VAL A 276 -4.33 -2.61 -9.19
CA VAL A 276 -3.71 -2.12 -10.42
C VAL A 276 -4.78 -1.85 -11.44
N ASN A 277 -4.78 -0.61 -11.94
CA ASN A 277 -5.80 -0.09 -12.86
C ASN A 277 -7.22 -0.30 -12.33
N GLY A 278 -7.39 -0.23 -11.01
CA GLY A 278 -8.67 -0.42 -10.34
C GLY A 278 -9.00 -1.88 -10.04
N ASP A 279 -8.30 -2.87 -10.60
CA ASP A 279 -8.54 -4.30 -10.35
C ASP A 279 -7.63 -4.84 -9.25
N LEU A 280 -8.12 -5.80 -8.46
CA LEU A 280 -7.27 -6.56 -7.54
C LEU A 280 -6.35 -7.46 -8.36
N GLY A 281 -5.05 -7.17 -8.32
CA GLY A 281 -4.02 -7.98 -8.94
C GLY A 281 -3.04 -8.53 -7.92
N TYR A 282 -2.09 -9.32 -8.44
CA TYR A 282 -1.06 -9.94 -7.64
C TYR A 282 0.26 -10.04 -8.37
N LEU A 283 1.35 -10.00 -7.61
CA LEU A 283 2.67 -10.32 -8.10
C LEU A 283 2.97 -11.79 -7.80
N SER A 284 3.10 -12.61 -8.85
CA SER A 284 3.65 -13.95 -8.71
C SER A 284 5.12 -13.95 -9.03
N TYR A 285 5.81 -14.88 -8.43
CA TYR A 285 7.22 -15.09 -8.63
C TYR A 285 7.40 -16.49 -9.17
N THR A 286 8.09 -16.64 -10.30
CA THR A 286 8.05 -17.89 -11.07
C THR A 286 9.30 -18.75 -10.87
N ASP A 287 10.40 -18.20 -10.34
CA ASP A 287 11.70 -18.92 -10.22
C ASP A 287 12.63 -18.36 -9.12
N LEU A 288 12.82 -19.08 -7.98
CA LEU A 288 13.59 -18.60 -6.79
C LEU A 288 15.06 -18.39 -7.06
N THR A 289 15.54 -18.93 -8.17
CA THR A 289 16.95 -18.89 -8.56
C THR A 289 17.28 -17.61 -9.33
N ASN A 290 16.30 -17.02 -10.02
CA ASN A 290 16.53 -15.95 -11.00
C ASN A 290 15.81 -14.63 -10.69
N ASN A 291 15.15 -14.50 -9.53
CA ASN A 291 14.43 -13.28 -9.14
C ASN A 291 13.43 -12.76 -10.19
N LYS A 292 12.77 -13.66 -10.92
CA LYS A 292 11.84 -13.29 -11.98
C LYS A 292 10.40 -13.15 -11.46
N PHE A 293 9.90 -11.92 -11.51
CA PHE A 293 8.52 -11.56 -11.17
C PHE A 293 7.63 -11.55 -12.42
N THR A 294 6.40 -11.99 -12.24
CA THR A 294 5.32 -11.89 -13.24
C THR A 294 4.15 -11.18 -12.59
N TYR A 295 3.68 -10.12 -13.24
CA TYR A 295 2.51 -9.37 -12.81
C TYR A 295 1.26 -10.01 -13.40
N ASN A 296 0.25 -10.25 -12.57
CA ASN A 296 -1.02 -10.83 -13.00
C ASN A 296 -2.17 -10.01 -12.43
N VAL A 297 -3.22 -9.83 -13.22
CA VAL A 297 -4.47 -9.21 -12.78
C VAL A 297 -5.51 -10.31 -12.71
N PHE A 298 -6.25 -10.37 -11.61
CA PHE A 298 -7.49 -11.12 -11.63
C PHE A 298 -8.53 -10.26 -12.36
N SER A 299 -8.84 -10.61 -13.60
CA SER A 299 -9.80 -9.83 -14.37
C SER A 299 -11.16 -9.84 -13.64
N ARG A 300 -11.85 -8.70 -13.65
CA ARG A 300 -13.20 -8.60 -13.08
C ARG A 300 -14.20 -9.57 -13.73
N SER A 301 -14.00 -9.88 -15.01
CA SER A 301 -14.84 -10.81 -15.77
C SER A 301 -14.69 -12.27 -15.31
N GLU A 302 -13.50 -12.71 -14.89
CA GLU A 302 -13.29 -14.06 -14.34
C GLU A 302 -13.97 -14.26 -12.96
N ARG A 303 -14.35 -13.17 -12.29
CA ARG A 303 -14.99 -13.17 -10.96
C ARG A 303 -16.51 -13.14 -11.01
N PHE A 304 -17.09 -12.88 -12.18
CA PHE A 304 -18.54 -12.86 -12.37
C PHE A 304 -19.20 -14.12 -11.77
N PRO A 305 -18.75 -15.36 -12.03
CA PRO A 305 -19.40 -16.56 -11.46
C PRO A 305 -19.38 -16.64 -9.92
N GLU A 306 -18.38 -16.07 -9.25
CA GLU A 306 -18.26 -16.06 -7.78
C GLU A 306 -19.22 -15.05 -7.14
N LEU A 307 -19.40 -13.88 -7.74
CA LEU A 307 -20.37 -12.86 -7.29
C LEU A 307 -21.82 -13.38 -7.33
N TYR A 308 -22.11 -14.35 -8.20
CA TYR A 308 -23.41 -15.01 -8.35
C TYR A 308 -23.62 -16.25 -7.47
N LYS A 309 -22.59 -16.79 -6.80
CA LYS A 309 -22.74 -18.03 -6.00
C LYS A 309 -23.70 -17.87 -4.81
N ASN A 310 -23.81 -16.65 -4.27
CA ASN A 310 -24.57 -16.37 -3.04
C ASN A 310 -25.72 -15.37 -3.23
N SER A 311 -25.97 -14.91 -4.46
CA SER A 311 -27.07 -13.99 -4.79
C SER A 311 -28.09 -14.72 -5.66
N SER A 312 -29.38 -14.47 -5.42
CA SER A 312 -30.43 -14.85 -6.38
C SER A 312 -30.10 -14.21 -7.72
N TYR A 313 -30.01 -15.00 -8.79
CA TYR A 313 -29.63 -14.53 -10.13
C TYR A 313 -30.33 -13.21 -10.49
N ASP A 314 -29.54 -12.13 -10.51
CA ASP A 314 -29.93 -10.82 -11.02
C ASP A 314 -29.13 -10.54 -12.29
N ALA A 315 -29.80 -10.19 -13.38
CA ALA A 315 -29.13 -9.80 -14.63
C ALA A 315 -28.36 -8.47 -14.48
N TYR A 316 -28.57 -7.76 -13.38
CA TYR A 316 -27.92 -6.51 -13.03
C TYR A 316 -27.16 -6.67 -11.71
N VAL A 317 -25.84 -6.50 -11.75
CA VAL A 317 -24.96 -6.60 -10.58
C VAL A 317 -24.25 -5.28 -10.42
N ASP A 318 -24.20 -4.80 -9.19
CA ASP A 318 -23.35 -3.69 -8.77
C ASP A 318 -21.88 -4.16 -8.79
N VAL A 319 -21.28 -4.15 -9.98
CA VAL A 319 -19.92 -4.68 -10.21
C VAL A 319 -18.84 -3.74 -9.68
N ASN A 320 -19.19 -2.50 -9.35
CA ASN A 320 -18.25 -1.57 -8.72
C ASN A 320 -18.45 -1.45 -7.19
N ASN A 321 -19.48 -2.12 -6.65
CA ASN A 321 -19.85 -2.20 -5.24
C ASN A 321 -20.14 -0.82 -4.61
N ASP A 322 -20.76 0.11 -5.34
CA ASP A 322 -21.17 1.44 -4.86
C ASP A 322 -22.57 1.49 -4.21
N GLY A 323 -23.26 0.34 -4.16
CA GLY A 323 -24.61 0.18 -3.67
C GLY A 323 -25.69 0.60 -4.67
N VAL A 324 -25.33 0.96 -5.91
CA VAL A 324 -26.24 1.52 -6.93
C VAL A 324 -26.02 0.87 -8.29
N ILE A 325 -26.89 -0.07 -8.66
CA ILE A 325 -26.91 -0.65 -10.00
C ILE A 325 -27.26 0.43 -11.04
N ASN A 326 -26.28 0.84 -11.85
CA ASN A 326 -26.42 1.90 -12.84
C ASN A 326 -25.48 1.73 -14.07
N ALA A 327 -25.54 2.66 -15.03
CA ALA A 327 -24.74 2.59 -16.25
C ALA A 327 -23.21 2.55 -16.03
N LYS A 328 -22.71 3.02 -14.87
CA LYS A 328 -21.30 2.94 -14.50
C LYS A 328 -20.84 1.50 -14.33
N ASP A 329 -21.70 0.63 -13.81
CA ASP A 329 -21.42 -0.81 -13.71
C ASP A 329 -21.09 -1.42 -15.07
N TYR A 330 -21.84 -1.01 -16.09
CA TYR A 330 -21.65 -1.48 -17.47
C TYR A 330 -20.48 -0.79 -18.19
N ALA A 331 -20.28 0.51 -17.95
CA ALA A 331 -19.14 1.25 -18.49
C ALA A 331 -17.81 0.74 -17.92
N TYR A 332 -17.82 0.25 -16.68
CA TYR A 332 -16.66 -0.33 -16.00
C TYR A 332 -16.23 -1.67 -16.59
N ILE A 333 -17.19 -2.49 -17.01
CA ILE A 333 -16.93 -3.72 -17.76
C ILE A 333 -16.35 -3.37 -19.15
N ALA A 334 -16.91 -2.35 -19.82
CA ALA A 334 -16.53 -2.01 -21.19
C ALA A 334 -15.17 -1.27 -21.31
N HIS A 335 -14.71 -0.55 -20.28
CA HIS A 335 -13.47 0.24 -20.38
C HIS A 335 -12.18 -0.61 -20.36
N ASN A 336 -12.24 -1.87 -19.93
CA ASN A 336 -11.09 -2.77 -19.84
C ASN A 336 -10.84 -3.61 -21.10
N ASP A 337 -11.77 -3.65 -22.05
CA ASP A 337 -11.62 -4.42 -23.30
C ASP A 337 -11.02 -3.60 -24.47
N PHE A 338 -10.86 -2.28 -24.32
CA PHE A 338 -10.41 -1.39 -25.42
C PHE A 338 -8.91 -1.00 -25.39
N LEU A 339 -8.08 -1.69 -24.60
CA LEU A 339 -6.61 -1.52 -24.60
C LEU A 339 -5.86 -2.74 -25.18
N CYS A 340 -6.45 -3.44 -26.15
CA CYS A 340 -5.75 -4.41 -27.01
C CYS A 340 -5.18 -3.76 -28.27
#